data_AF-A0A960L644-F1
#
_entry.id   AF-A0A960L644-F1
#
_cell.length_a   1.000
_cell.length_b   1.000
_cell.length_c   1.000
_cell.angle_alpha   90.00
_cell.angle_beta   90.00
_cell.angle_gamma   90.00
#
_symmetry.space_group_name_H-M   'P 1'
#
loop_
_entity.id
_entity.type
_entity.pdbx_description
1 polymer ?
#
loop_
_entity_poly.entity_id
_entity_poly.type
_entity_poly.pdbx_seq_one_letter_code
_entity_poly.pdbx_strand_id
1 'polypeptide(L)'
;MSFPRVVVTSFVLALLLGLPSLALSAEEPSATGHEDLGSYDFAASAGGEALASFERGVGALHSFWYDEAADAFRAAQAADPGFAMAYWG
;
A
#
# COMPACT_ATOMS: atom_id res chain seq x y z
N MET A 1 62.08 -14.21 -0.31
CA MET A 1 62.29 -12.93 -1.03
C MET A 1 61.53 -11.86 -0.27
N SER A 2 62.24 -11.00 0.47
CA SER A 2 61.63 -10.01 1.38
C SER A 2 61.40 -8.70 0.63
N PHE A 3 60.15 -8.29 0.45
CA PHE A 3 59.83 -7.02 -0.21
C PHE A 3 60.17 -5.83 0.71
N PRO A 4 60.82 -4.77 0.22
CA PRO A 4 61.22 -3.64 1.05
C PRO A 4 59.97 -2.89 1.53
N ARG A 5 59.87 -2.68 2.85
CA ARG A 5 58.71 -2.09 3.54
C ARG A 5 58.29 -0.72 2.96
N VAL A 6 59.22 -0.01 2.32
CA VAL A 6 59.02 1.30 1.66
C VAL A 6 58.16 1.22 0.39
N VAL A 7 58.24 0.12 -0.37
CA VAL A 7 57.41 -0.08 -1.57
C VAL A 7 55.95 -0.37 -1.20
N VAL A 8 55.74 -1.08 -0.09
CA VAL A 8 54.40 -1.35 0.46
C VAL A 8 53.75 -0.06 0.98
N THR A 9 54.49 0.80 1.68
CA THR A 9 53.93 2.07 2.20
C THR A 9 53.60 3.09 1.11
N SER A 10 54.39 3.19 0.02
CA SER A 10 54.05 4.09 -1.11
C SER A 10 52.81 3.64 -1.88
N PHE A 11 52.59 2.32 -2.02
CA PHE A 11 51.40 1.80 -2.69
C PHE A 11 50.13 2.01 -1.86
N VAL A 12 50.22 1.92 -0.52
CA VAL A 12 49.11 2.20 0.40
C VAL A 12 48.75 3.68 0.43
N LEU A 13 49.74 4.60 0.35
CA LEU A 13 49.47 6.05 0.37
C LEU A 13 48.86 6.56 -0.95
N ALA A 14 49.27 6.01 -2.10
CA ALA A 14 48.69 6.35 -3.40
C ALA A 14 47.25 5.84 -3.58
N LEU A 15 46.88 4.77 -2.87
CA LEU A 15 45.51 4.22 -2.87
C LEU A 15 44.53 5.08 -2.04
N LEU A 16 45.03 5.89 -1.09
CA LEU A 16 44.20 6.68 -0.17
C LEU A 16 43.83 8.09 -0.70
N LEU A 17 44.52 8.60 -1.72
CA LEU A 17 44.34 9.96 -2.24
C LEU A 17 43.55 10.05 -3.56
N GLY A 18 43.11 8.92 -4.11
CA GLY A 18 42.48 8.83 -5.43
C GLY A 18 41.01 8.40 -5.43
N LEU A 19 40.31 8.45 -4.29
CA LEU A 19 38.87 8.19 -4.27
C LEU A 19 38.16 9.45 -4.79
N PRO A 20 37.60 9.45 -6.02
CA PRO A 20 36.67 10.50 -6.39
C PRO A 20 35.54 10.45 -5.36
N SER A 21 35.16 11.61 -4.81
CA SER A 21 33.89 11.75 -4.11
C SER A 21 32.79 11.39 -5.09
N LEU A 22 32.46 10.10 -5.14
CA LEU A 22 31.19 9.66 -5.67
C LEU A 22 30.19 10.12 -4.62
N ALA A 23 29.78 11.37 -4.73
CA ALA A 23 28.54 11.82 -4.15
C ALA A 23 27.49 10.90 -4.75
N LEU A 24 27.19 9.84 -4.02
CA LEU A 24 25.96 9.09 -4.20
C LEU A 24 24.88 10.10 -3.85
N SER A 25 24.45 10.88 -4.83
CA SER A 25 23.08 11.33 -4.86
C SER A 25 22.26 10.05 -4.95
N ALA A 26 22.07 9.41 -3.80
CA ALA A 26 20.85 8.68 -3.58
C ALA A 26 19.79 9.76 -3.73
N GLU A 27 19.18 9.81 -4.91
CA GLU A 27 17.78 10.23 -4.99
C GLU A 27 17.11 9.33 -3.95
N GLU A 28 16.90 9.87 -2.75
CA GLU A 28 16.03 9.26 -1.77
C GLU A 28 14.77 8.90 -2.55
N PRO A 29 14.35 7.62 -2.56
CA PRO A 29 13.06 7.31 -3.16
C PRO A 29 12.10 8.24 -2.47
N SER A 30 11.51 9.15 -3.24
CA SER A 30 10.50 10.06 -2.72
C SER A 30 9.41 9.17 -2.18
N ALA A 31 9.45 8.95 -0.86
CA ALA A 31 8.43 8.22 -0.13
C ALA A 31 7.23 9.16 -0.02
N THR A 32 6.67 9.52 -1.17
CA THR A 32 5.26 9.80 -1.33
C THR A 32 4.60 8.56 -1.92
N GLY A 33 5.01 7.37 -1.44
CA GLY A 33 4.22 6.16 -1.58
C GLY A 33 3.19 6.18 -0.48
N HIS A 34 2.12 6.96 -0.64
CA HIS A 34 0.87 6.53 -0.04
C HIS A 34 0.55 5.21 -0.75
N GLU A 35 0.58 4.09 -0.05
CA GLU A 35 -0.23 2.94 -0.46
C GLU A 35 -1.68 3.34 -0.20
N ASP A 36 -2.21 4.17 -1.10
CA ASP A 36 -3.60 4.60 -1.12
C ASP A 36 -4.42 3.40 -1.59
N LEU A 37 -5.00 2.68 -0.64
CA LEU A 37 -6.01 1.64 -0.92
C LEU A 37 -7.36 2.27 -1.33
N GLY A 38 -7.41 3.60 -1.41
CA GLY A 38 -8.54 4.40 -1.84
C GLY A 38 -9.55 4.66 -0.72
N SER A 39 -10.28 5.75 -0.86
CA SER A 39 -11.64 5.89 -0.31
C SER A 39 -12.63 5.59 -1.43
N TYR A 40 -13.66 4.80 -1.18
CA TYR A 40 -14.68 4.47 -2.18
C TYR A 40 -16.01 5.14 -1.81
N ASP A 41 -16.41 6.11 -2.62
CA ASP A 41 -17.78 6.59 -2.64
C ASP A 41 -18.54 5.79 -3.69
N PHE A 42 -19.46 4.93 -3.25
CA PHE A 42 -20.46 4.43 -4.16
C PHE A 42 -21.42 5.59 -4.43
N ALA A 43 -21.49 6.07 -5.67
CA ALA A 43 -22.64 6.81 -6.17
C ALA A 43 -23.85 5.87 -6.23
N ALA A 44 -24.20 5.29 -5.09
CA ALA A 44 -25.32 4.41 -4.91
C ALA A 44 -26.57 5.25 -5.12
N SER A 45 -27.52 4.71 -5.88
CA SER A 45 -28.87 5.27 -5.95
C SER A 45 -29.57 5.27 -4.58
N ALA A 46 -29.02 4.53 -3.62
CA ALA A 46 -29.48 4.42 -2.25
C ALA A 46 -28.71 5.33 -1.31
N GLY A 47 -29.40 5.85 -0.30
CA GLY A 47 -28.81 6.58 0.82
C GLY A 47 -29.37 6.08 2.15
N GLY A 48 -28.90 6.65 3.26
CA GLY A 48 -29.37 6.27 4.59
C GLY A 48 -29.00 4.83 4.96
N GLU A 49 -29.96 4.10 5.54
CA GLU A 49 -29.73 2.76 6.12
C GLU A 49 -29.34 1.70 5.08
N ALA A 50 -29.86 1.79 3.85
CA ALA A 50 -29.53 0.85 2.78
C ALA A 50 -28.06 0.94 2.37
N LEU A 51 -27.52 2.16 2.22
CA LEU A 51 -26.11 2.38 1.90
C LEU A 51 -25.20 1.93 3.06
N ALA A 52 -25.54 2.29 4.30
CA ALA A 52 -24.76 1.91 5.47
C ALA A 52 -24.68 0.37 5.65
N SER A 53 -25.79 -0.34 5.41
CA SER A 53 -25.84 -1.80 5.48
C SER A 53 -25.03 -2.44 4.35
N PHE A 54 -25.09 -1.87 3.14
CA PHE A 54 -24.28 -2.33 2.00
C PHE A 54 -22.77 -2.14 2.24
N GLU A 55 -22.35 -0.97 2.72
CA GLU A 55 -20.94 -0.71 3.04
C GLU A 55 -20.40 -1.67 4.12
N ARG A 56 -21.24 -1.98 5.13
CA ARG A 56 -20.93 -3.02 6.11
C ARG A 56 -20.73 -4.39 5.45
N GLY A 57 -21.60 -4.77 4.51
CA GLY A 57 -21.49 -6.02 3.76
C GLY A 57 -20.20 -6.11 2.95
N VAL A 58 -19.84 -5.02 2.24
CA VAL A 58 -18.57 -4.93 1.50
C VAL A 58 -17.36 -5.05 2.43
N GLY A 59 -17.38 -4.37 3.59
CA GLY A 59 -16.32 -4.47 4.59
C GLY A 59 -16.19 -5.88 5.17
N ALA A 60 -17.32 -6.56 5.42
CA ALA A 60 -17.35 -7.94 5.88
C ALA A 60 -16.78 -8.91 4.82
N LEU A 61 -17.13 -8.73 3.53
CA LEU A 61 -16.53 -9.50 2.43
C LEU A 61 -15.03 -9.32 2.35
N HIS A 62 -14.54 -8.09 2.50
CA HIS A 62 -13.10 -7.81 2.52
C HIS A 62 -12.38 -8.54 3.65
N SER A 63 -13.07 -8.78 4.77
CA SER A 63 -12.57 -9.50 5.94
C SER A 63 -12.91 -11.00 5.94
N PHE A 64 -13.44 -11.52 4.83
CA PHE A 64 -13.86 -12.93 4.66
C PHE A 64 -14.95 -13.38 5.66
N TRP A 65 -15.79 -12.46 6.14
CA TRP A 65 -16.92 -12.74 7.03
C TRP A 65 -18.20 -12.91 6.22
N TYR A 66 -18.36 -14.08 5.60
CA TYR A 66 -19.42 -14.32 4.62
C TYR A 66 -20.84 -14.28 5.20
N ASP A 67 -21.06 -14.84 6.40
CA ASP A 67 -22.38 -14.84 7.03
C ASP A 67 -22.83 -13.42 7.40
N GLU A 68 -21.91 -12.64 7.99
CA GLU A 68 -22.15 -11.22 8.31
C GLU A 68 -22.39 -10.39 7.04
N ALA A 69 -21.62 -10.66 5.97
CA ALA A 69 -21.82 -10.00 4.70
C ALA A 69 -23.22 -10.29 4.14
N ALA A 70 -23.64 -11.57 4.11
CA ALA A 70 -24.94 -11.98 3.60
C ALA A 70 -26.09 -11.32 4.38
N ASP A 71 -25.99 -11.24 5.71
CA ASP A 71 -27.00 -10.58 6.55
C ASP A 71 -27.04 -9.06 6.29
N ALA A 72 -25.89 -8.41 6.13
CA ALA A 72 -25.80 -6.99 5.82
C ALA A 72 -26.37 -6.66 4.42
N PHE A 73 -26.11 -7.49 3.40
CA PHE A 73 -26.70 -7.32 2.07
C PHE A 73 -28.22 -7.52 2.09
N ARG A 74 -28.75 -8.50 2.82
CA ARG A 74 -30.21 -8.68 3.00
C ARG A 74 -30.84 -7.47 3.71
N ALA A 75 -30.16 -6.91 4.70
CA ALA A 75 -30.63 -5.69 5.36
C ALA A 75 -30.68 -4.51 4.38
N ALA A 76 -29.66 -4.34 3.53
CA ALA A 76 -29.67 -3.33 2.48
C ALA A 76 -30.82 -3.54 1.47
N GLN A 77 -31.08 -4.79 1.05
CA GLN A 77 -32.20 -5.15 0.17
C GLN A 77 -33.56 -4.84 0.81
N ALA A 78 -33.70 -5.08 2.12
CA ALA A 78 -34.94 -4.81 2.85
C ALA A 78 -35.18 -3.31 3.04
N ALA A 79 -34.11 -2.55 3.30
CA ALA A 79 -34.18 -1.10 3.47
C ALA A 79 -34.48 -0.35 2.16
N ASP A 80 -33.90 -0.81 1.05
CA ASP A 80 -34.21 -0.29 -0.29
C ASP A 80 -34.23 -1.42 -1.33
N PRO A 81 -35.42 -1.98 -1.65
CA PRO A 81 -35.55 -3.01 -2.68
C PRO A 81 -35.15 -2.55 -4.08
N GLY A 82 -35.09 -1.24 -4.33
CA GLY A 82 -34.64 -0.65 -5.60
C GLY A 82 -33.11 -0.52 -5.70
N PHE A 83 -32.38 -0.76 -4.60
CA PHE A 83 -30.92 -0.66 -4.58
C PHE A 83 -30.27 -1.90 -5.20
N ALA A 84 -30.07 -1.87 -6.51
CA ALA A 84 -29.55 -3.02 -7.27
C ALA A 84 -28.23 -3.61 -6.73
N MET A 85 -27.34 -2.76 -6.19
CA MET A 85 -26.05 -3.21 -5.64
C MET A 85 -26.22 -4.10 -4.40
N ALA A 86 -27.31 -3.94 -3.63
CA ALA A 86 -27.57 -4.77 -2.45
C ALA A 86 -27.77 -6.26 -2.79
N TYR A 87 -28.01 -6.59 -4.06
CA TYR A 87 -28.18 -7.96 -4.56
C TYR A 87 -26.90 -8.58 -5.14
N TRP A 88 -25.77 -7.86 -5.15
CA TRP A 88 -24.49 -8.36 -5.69
C TRP A 88 -23.70 -9.23 -4.70
N GLY A 89 -24.08 -9.24 -3.43
CA GLY A 89 -23.45 -10.00 -2.35
C GLY A 89 -24.35 -11.09 -1.77
#